data_AF-A0AAV5BU66-F1
#
_entry.id   AF-A0AAV5BU66-F1
#
_cell.length_a   1.000
_cell.length_b   1.000
_cell.length_c   1.000
_cell.angle_alpha   90.00
_cell.angle_beta   90.00
_cell.angle_gamma   90.00
#
_symmetry.space_group_name_H-M   'P 1'
#
loop_
_entity.id
_entity.type
_entity.pdbx_description
1 polymer ?
#
loop_
_entity_poly.entity_id
_entity_poly.type
_entity_poly.pdbx_seq_one_letter_code
_entity_poly.pdbx_strand_id
1 'polypeptide(L)'
;MPICSCEETINEFEAFTRDAGRVQRDTLKKILELNGGAEYLKHFGLGGRTDVESYKSLIPLCVHSDLEPYIQRIVDGDRSPVLTGKPITSLSLSSGTTQGKPKFLPFNDELLETTLQIFRTSYAFRNRQSTRNVWSLSNWYGVIPALWPNAKYVYGIMTGSMEPYLKKLRHYSGHLPLISADYGASEGWVGANIDPTKPPEEVTYAVLPHTGYFEFIPLEKPNGDESENNASIHYIESEPVGLTEVEVDKIYEVVITTFGGLYRYRLGDIVKIANFHNSTPELRFICRRSLVLSINIDKNTEKDLQLAVEDAAKLLEGYVGSRKINTIGPLELRILRKGTFKEILDHFLSLGGAVSQFKAPRFVSSSNLKVLEILSRNTTAIYSSTAYGR
;
A
#
# COMPACT_ATOMS: atom_id res chain seq x y z
N MET A 1 -11.90 -27.67 -7.33
CA MET A 1 -12.90 -26.59 -7.37
C MET A 1 -13.20 -26.26 -8.82
N PRO A 2 -14.48 -26.12 -9.23
CA PRO A 2 -14.80 -25.63 -10.56
C PRO A 2 -14.31 -24.18 -10.69
N ILE A 3 -13.76 -23.82 -11.85
CA ILE A 3 -13.41 -22.44 -12.18
C ILE A 3 -14.74 -21.70 -12.34
N CYS A 4 -15.12 -20.91 -11.33
CA CYS A 4 -16.26 -20.00 -11.40
C CYS A 4 -16.10 -19.08 -12.62
N SER A 5 -17.18 -18.87 -13.38
CA SER A 5 -17.10 -18.06 -14.60
C SER A 5 -16.84 -16.59 -14.26
N CYS A 6 -16.24 -15.83 -15.18
CA CYS A 6 -15.99 -14.40 -14.98
C CYS A 6 -17.30 -13.64 -14.70
N GLU A 7 -18.39 -14.02 -15.36
CA GLU A 7 -19.70 -13.40 -15.14
C GLU A 7 -20.29 -13.70 -13.76
N GLU A 8 -20.19 -14.95 -13.28
CA GLU A 8 -20.62 -15.31 -11.93
C GLU A 8 -19.85 -14.51 -10.87
N THR A 9 -18.53 -14.39 -11.02
CA THR A 9 -17.69 -13.64 -10.08
C THR A 9 -18.04 -12.15 -10.06
N ILE A 10 -18.34 -11.56 -11.23
CA ILE A 10 -18.80 -10.17 -11.33
C ILE A 10 -20.19 -10.03 -10.69
N ASN A 11 -21.12 -10.94 -10.96
CA ASN A 11 -22.46 -10.90 -10.37
C ASN A 11 -22.43 -11.02 -8.85
N GLU A 12 -21.53 -11.85 -8.30
CA GLU A 12 -21.30 -11.97 -6.87
C GLU A 12 -20.76 -10.65 -6.29
N PHE A 13 -19.77 -10.03 -6.93
CA PHE A 13 -19.27 -8.71 -6.56
C PHE A 13 -20.38 -7.64 -6.59
N GLU A 14 -21.21 -7.60 -7.64
CA GLU A 14 -22.35 -6.70 -7.72
C GLU A 14 -23.36 -6.94 -6.58
N ALA A 15 -23.61 -8.20 -6.21
CA ALA A 15 -24.49 -8.53 -5.11
C ALA A 15 -23.96 -8.03 -3.76
N PHE A 16 -22.67 -8.20 -3.49
CA PHE A 16 -22.05 -7.75 -2.24
C PHE A 16 -21.96 -6.23 -2.13
N THR A 17 -21.73 -5.54 -3.25
CA THR A 17 -21.56 -4.08 -3.26
C THR A 17 -22.86 -3.29 -3.27
N ARG A 18 -24.02 -3.90 -3.57
CA ARG A 18 -25.34 -3.26 -3.45
C ARG A 18 -25.72 -2.85 -2.02
N ASP A 19 -25.30 -3.64 -1.03
CA ASP A 19 -25.52 -3.36 0.39
C ASP A 19 -24.25 -3.71 1.19
N ALA A 20 -23.19 -2.96 0.91
CA ALA A 20 -21.87 -3.15 1.51
C ALA A 20 -21.91 -2.97 3.03
N GLY A 21 -22.79 -2.10 3.54
CA GLY A 21 -22.99 -1.87 4.97
C GLY A 21 -23.53 -3.11 5.69
N ARG A 22 -24.53 -3.80 5.13
CA ARG A 22 -25.00 -5.09 5.66
C ARG A 22 -23.91 -6.15 5.57
N VAL A 23 -23.25 -6.27 4.43
CA VAL A 23 -22.19 -7.26 4.22
C VAL A 23 -21.03 -7.07 5.21
N GLN A 24 -20.67 -5.83 5.53
CA GLN A 24 -19.66 -5.54 6.57
C GLN A 24 -20.09 -6.01 7.96
N ARG A 25 -21.35 -5.77 8.36
CA ARG A 25 -21.87 -6.26 9.65
C ARG A 25 -21.88 -7.78 9.72
N ASP A 26 -22.32 -8.45 8.65
CA ASP A 26 -22.35 -9.90 8.55
C ASP A 26 -20.92 -10.49 8.58
N THR A 27 -19.99 -9.82 7.90
CA THR A 27 -18.56 -10.22 7.85
C THR A 27 -17.90 -10.09 9.22
N LEU A 28 -18.10 -8.97 9.92
CA LEU A 28 -17.60 -8.80 11.29
C LEU A 28 -18.20 -9.86 12.21
N LYS A 29 -19.52 -10.08 12.15
CA LYS A 29 -20.18 -11.12 12.93
C LYS A 29 -19.55 -12.48 12.67
N LYS A 30 -19.33 -12.87 11.41
CA LYS A 30 -18.66 -14.12 11.04
C LYS A 30 -17.25 -14.21 11.60
N ILE A 31 -16.45 -13.14 11.51
CA ILE A 31 -15.08 -13.08 12.08
C ILE A 31 -15.14 -13.32 13.59
N LEU A 32 -16.03 -12.63 14.30
CA LEU A 32 -16.16 -12.71 15.76
C LEU A 32 -16.72 -14.06 16.24
N GLU A 33 -17.65 -14.67 15.50
CA GLU A 33 -18.13 -16.03 15.78
C GLU A 33 -17.01 -17.07 15.64
N LEU A 34 -16.23 -16.97 14.56
CA LEU A 34 -15.09 -17.85 14.31
C LEU A 34 -13.97 -17.70 15.35
N ASN A 35 -13.74 -16.46 15.78
CA ASN A 35 -12.62 -16.14 16.65
C ASN A 35 -12.99 -15.92 18.12
N GLY A 36 -14.26 -16.08 18.52
CA GLY A 36 -14.71 -15.76 19.89
C GLY A 36 -13.99 -16.52 21.00
N GLY A 37 -13.38 -17.67 20.66
CA GLY A 37 -12.53 -18.45 21.56
C GLY A 37 -11.10 -17.91 21.74
N ALA A 38 -10.68 -16.93 20.94
CA ALA A 38 -9.31 -16.45 20.89
C ALA A 38 -8.91 -15.71 22.17
N GLU A 39 -7.68 -15.95 22.63
CA GLU A 39 -7.10 -15.32 23.82
C GLU A 39 -7.17 -13.79 23.73
N TYR A 40 -6.84 -13.22 22.56
CA TYR A 40 -6.88 -11.78 22.34
C TYR A 40 -8.28 -11.18 22.57
N LEU A 41 -9.33 -11.77 21.98
CA LEU A 41 -10.70 -11.26 22.15
C LEU A 41 -11.24 -11.47 23.56
N LYS A 42 -10.79 -12.52 24.26
CA LYS A 42 -11.11 -12.75 25.67
C LYS A 42 -10.41 -11.75 26.58
N HIS A 43 -9.16 -11.39 26.28
CA HIS A 43 -8.38 -10.42 27.03
C HIS A 43 -9.07 -9.05 27.09
N PHE A 44 -9.65 -8.60 25.96
CA PHE A 44 -10.44 -7.37 25.90
C PHE A 44 -11.91 -7.54 26.29
N GLY A 45 -12.30 -8.69 26.84
CA GLY A 45 -13.64 -8.93 27.38
C GLY A 45 -14.76 -9.00 26.33
N LEU A 46 -14.45 -9.13 25.03
CA LEU A 46 -15.47 -9.28 23.99
C LEU A 46 -16.13 -10.66 24.08
N GLY A 47 -15.34 -11.71 24.30
CA GLY A 47 -15.77 -13.00 24.87
C GLY A 47 -17.06 -13.60 24.30
N GLY A 48 -17.18 -13.68 22.96
CA GLY A 48 -18.34 -14.26 22.28
C GLY A 48 -19.44 -13.28 21.86
N ARG A 49 -19.31 -11.99 22.19
CA ARG A 49 -20.14 -10.93 21.58
C ARG A 49 -19.75 -10.67 20.14
N THR A 50 -20.76 -10.39 19.31
CA THR A 50 -20.60 -10.25 17.86
C THR A 50 -21.19 -8.94 17.32
N ASP A 51 -21.67 -8.05 18.19
CA ASP A 51 -22.23 -6.76 17.80
C ASP A 51 -21.13 -5.71 17.56
N VAL A 52 -21.38 -4.82 16.58
CA VAL A 52 -20.43 -3.79 16.15
C VAL A 52 -20.11 -2.81 17.28
N GLU A 53 -21.11 -2.44 18.09
CA GLU A 53 -20.96 -1.45 19.17
C GLU A 53 -20.00 -1.94 20.26
N SER A 54 -20.21 -3.16 20.77
CA SER A 54 -19.30 -3.80 21.72
C SER A 54 -17.90 -3.96 21.11
N TYR A 55 -17.81 -4.35 19.83
CA TYR A 55 -16.54 -4.50 19.15
C TYR A 55 -15.75 -3.18 19.11
N LYS A 56 -16.36 -2.10 18.63
CA LYS A 56 -15.74 -0.78 18.55
C LYS A 56 -15.39 -0.20 19.92
N SER A 57 -16.20 -0.47 20.94
CA SER A 57 -15.98 0.04 22.30
C SER A 57 -14.88 -0.69 23.08
N LEU A 58 -14.66 -1.98 22.83
CA LEU A 58 -13.76 -2.81 23.65
C LEU A 58 -12.43 -3.11 22.98
N ILE A 59 -12.45 -3.28 21.65
CA ILE A 59 -11.25 -3.62 20.91
C ILE A 59 -10.54 -2.32 20.51
N PRO A 60 -9.30 -2.09 20.96
CA PRO A 60 -8.55 -0.89 20.59
C PRO A 60 -8.03 -0.98 19.16
N LEU A 61 -7.77 0.18 18.57
CA LEU A 61 -6.91 0.28 17.39
C LEU A 61 -5.51 -0.25 17.75
N CYS A 62 -4.92 -1.06 16.89
CA CYS A 62 -3.58 -1.60 17.12
C CYS A 62 -2.65 -1.41 15.93
N VAL A 63 -1.35 -1.41 16.22
CA VAL A 63 -0.26 -1.50 15.25
C VAL A 63 0.46 -2.84 15.41
N HIS A 64 1.36 -3.17 14.49
CA HIS A 64 2.04 -4.47 14.49
C HIS A 64 2.79 -4.79 15.78
N SER A 65 3.43 -3.80 16.41
CA SER A 65 4.17 -4.01 17.67
C SER A 65 3.27 -4.51 18.81
N ASP A 66 1.99 -4.18 18.79
CA ASP A 66 1.03 -4.59 19.82
C ASP A 66 0.66 -6.07 19.68
N LEU A 67 0.70 -6.58 18.45
CA LEU A 67 0.40 -7.98 18.11
C LEU A 67 1.63 -8.88 18.10
N GLU A 68 2.84 -8.31 18.02
CA GLU A 68 4.12 -9.03 17.96
C GLU A 68 4.25 -10.13 19.05
N PRO A 69 3.89 -9.90 20.33
CA PRO A 69 4.02 -10.95 21.36
C PRO A 69 3.13 -12.18 21.08
N TYR A 70 1.94 -11.95 20.54
CA TYR A 70 1.00 -13.02 20.17
C TYR A 70 1.47 -13.76 18.92
N ILE A 71 1.96 -13.01 17.91
CA ILE A 71 2.49 -13.57 16.67
C ILE A 71 3.73 -14.41 16.96
N GLN A 72 4.64 -13.94 17.82
CA GLN A 72 5.85 -14.68 18.16
C GLN A 72 5.53 -16.02 18.84
N ARG A 73 4.53 -16.08 19.73
CA ARG A 73 4.07 -17.35 20.31
C ARG A 73 3.62 -18.35 19.25
N ILE A 74 2.86 -17.88 18.26
CA ILE A 74 2.42 -18.73 17.14
C ILE A 74 3.63 -19.20 16.32
N VAL A 75 4.58 -18.31 16.04
CA VAL A 75 5.84 -18.63 15.33
C VAL A 75 6.64 -19.70 16.09
N ASP A 76 6.69 -19.60 17.41
CA ASP A 76 7.38 -20.54 18.29
C ASP A 76 6.64 -21.90 18.41
N GLY A 77 5.46 -22.03 17.78
CA GLY A 77 4.71 -23.27 17.66
C GLY A 77 3.50 -23.40 18.58
N ASP A 78 3.06 -22.32 19.24
CA ASP A 78 1.83 -22.32 20.03
C ASP A 78 0.61 -22.56 19.12
N ARG A 79 -0.10 -23.67 19.37
CA ARG A 79 -1.30 -24.08 18.63
C ARG A 79 -2.60 -23.72 19.33
N SER A 80 -2.52 -23.06 20.49
CA SER A 80 -3.71 -22.54 21.16
C SER A 80 -4.36 -21.43 20.31
N PRO A 81 -5.67 -21.15 20.51
CA PRO A 81 -6.35 -20.08 19.77
C PRO A 81 -5.89 -18.72 20.30
N VAL A 82 -4.70 -18.26 19.91
CA VAL A 82 -4.11 -17.01 20.39
C VAL A 82 -4.83 -15.81 19.75
N LEU A 83 -4.76 -15.71 18.42
CA LEU A 83 -5.35 -14.62 17.63
C LEU A 83 -6.60 -15.03 16.86
N THR A 84 -6.74 -16.31 16.50
CA THR A 84 -7.87 -16.84 15.74
C THR A 84 -8.32 -18.18 16.31
N GLY A 85 -9.61 -18.52 16.15
CA GLY A 85 -10.14 -19.83 16.52
C GLY A 85 -9.78 -20.95 15.54
N LYS A 86 -9.29 -20.60 14.33
CA LYS A 86 -8.83 -21.57 13.32
C LYS A 86 -7.32 -21.79 13.43
N PRO A 87 -6.82 -23.00 13.12
CA PRO A 87 -5.38 -23.25 13.09
C PRO A 87 -4.72 -22.38 12.02
N ILE A 88 -3.56 -21.82 12.36
CA ILE A 88 -2.74 -21.04 11.43
C ILE A 88 -1.91 -22.04 10.63
N THR A 89 -2.14 -22.07 9.31
CA THR A 89 -1.56 -23.09 8.42
C THR A 89 -0.24 -22.62 7.80
N SER A 90 -0.02 -21.31 7.73
CA SER A 90 1.23 -20.73 7.24
C SER A 90 1.48 -19.33 7.80
N LEU A 91 2.72 -18.85 7.67
CA LEU A 91 3.12 -17.49 8.02
C LEU A 91 3.55 -16.76 6.75
N SER A 92 2.96 -15.59 6.52
CA SER A 92 3.34 -14.69 5.44
C SER A 92 4.38 -13.69 5.91
N LEU A 93 5.43 -13.48 5.14
CA LEU A 93 6.45 -12.45 5.37
C LEU A 93 6.05 -11.17 4.64
N SER A 94 5.72 -10.12 5.40
CA SER A 94 5.42 -8.80 4.81
C SER A 94 6.69 -8.09 4.35
N SER A 95 6.56 -7.33 3.25
CA SER A 95 7.59 -6.38 2.81
C SER A 95 7.73 -5.16 3.74
N GLY A 96 6.75 -4.90 4.61
CA GLY A 96 6.84 -3.89 5.66
C GLY A 96 7.66 -4.39 6.85
N THR A 97 8.52 -3.53 7.40
CA THR A 97 9.36 -3.86 8.55
C THR A 97 8.97 -3.07 9.81
N THR A 98 9.02 -3.71 10.98
CA THR A 98 9.05 -3.03 12.28
C THR A 98 10.49 -3.06 12.79
N GLN A 99 11.10 -1.89 13.03
CA GLN A 99 12.51 -1.78 13.47
C GLN A 99 13.52 -2.54 12.57
N GLY A 100 13.25 -2.65 11.27
CA GLY A 100 14.13 -3.33 10.30
C GLY A 100 14.00 -4.86 10.24
N LYS A 101 13.10 -5.48 11.02
CA LYS A 101 12.77 -6.90 10.91
C LYS A 101 11.52 -7.13 10.03
N PRO A 102 11.47 -8.19 9.21
CA PRO A 102 10.26 -8.57 8.48
C PRO A 102 9.10 -8.85 9.45
N LYS A 103 7.90 -8.39 9.11
CA LYS A 103 6.69 -8.71 9.88
C LYS A 103 6.18 -10.09 9.51
N PHE A 104 5.94 -10.95 10.51
CA PHE A 104 5.27 -12.24 10.32
C PHE A 104 3.77 -12.05 10.45
N LEU A 105 3.00 -12.63 9.54
CA LEU A 105 1.55 -12.49 9.52
C LEU A 105 0.89 -13.88 9.48
N PRO A 106 0.07 -14.21 10.49
CA PRO A 106 -0.72 -15.42 10.49
C PRO A 106 -1.59 -15.56 9.24
N PHE A 107 -1.51 -16.71 8.58
CA PHE A 107 -2.31 -17.02 7.40
C PHE A 107 -3.10 -18.32 7.64
N ASN A 108 -4.41 -18.27 7.37
CA ASN A 108 -5.32 -19.41 7.51
C ASN A 108 -6.14 -19.61 6.22
N ASP A 109 -6.87 -20.72 6.15
CA ASP A 109 -7.58 -21.11 4.92
C ASP A 109 -8.72 -20.14 4.53
N GLU A 110 -9.32 -19.42 5.49
CA GLU A 110 -10.30 -18.36 5.16
C GLU A 110 -9.63 -17.17 4.48
N LEU A 111 -8.46 -16.75 4.98
CA LEU A 111 -7.69 -15.67 4.36
C LEU A 111 -7.20 -16.07 2.96
N LEU A 112 -6.92 -17.36 2.74
CA LEU A 112 -6.63 -17.89 1.41
C LEU A 112 -7.83 -17.75 0.46
N GLU A 113 -9.02 -18.18 0.89
CA GLU A 113 -10.23 -18.09 0.07
C GLU A 113 -10.61 -16.64 -0.27
N THR A 114 -10.56 -15.72 0.70
CA THR A 114 -10.84 -14.30 0.43
C THR A 114 -9.80 -13.67 -0.51
N THR A 115 -8.53 -14.05 -0.37
CA THR A 115 -7.45 -13.66 -1.29
C THR A 115 -7.71 -14.17 -2.71
N LEU A 116 -8.07 -15.44 -2.85
CA LEU A 116 -8.38 -16.04 -4.14
C LEU A 116 -9.58 -15.37 -4.81
N GLN A 117 -10.56 -14.93 -4.04
CA GLN A 117 -11.72 -14.22 -4.58
C GLN A 117 -11.34 -12.86 -5.17
N ILE A 118 -10.49 -12.07 -4.51
CA ILE A 118 -9.98 -10.81 -5.07
C ILE A 118 -9.23 -11.06 -6.38
N PHE A 119 -8.39 -12.09 -6.44
CA PHE A 119 -7.69 -12.45 -7.68
C PHE A 119 -8.64 -12.89 -8.80
N ARG A 120 -9.72 -13.63 -8.47
CA ARG A 120 -10.76 -14.01 -9.45
C ARG A 120 -11.52 -12.80 -9.96
N THR A 121 -11.94 -11.89 -9.08
CA THR A 121 -12.65 -10.66 -9.46
C THR A 121 -11.78 -9.77 -10.33
N SER A 122 -10.53 -9.51 -9.91
CA SER A 122 -9.52 -8.79 -10.69
C SER A 122 -9.28 -9.44 -12.05
N TYR A 123 -9.23 -10.78 -12.13
CA TYR A 123 -9.10 -11.52 -13.39
C TYR A 123 -10.32 -11.36 -14.30
N ALA A 124 -11.53 -11.37 -13.74
CA ALA A 124 -12.76 -11.24 -14.51
C ALA A 124 -12.86 -9.87 -15.19
N PHE A 125 -12.58 -8.79 -14.46
CA PHE A 125 -12.63 -7.43 -15.01
C PHE A 125 -11.56 -7.18 -16.07
N ARG A 126 -10.30 -7.59 -15.84
CA ARG A 126 -9.19 -7.31 -16.78
C ARG A 126 -9.28 -8.04 -18.13
N ASN A 127 -10.00 -9.16 -18.20
CA ASN A 127 -10.09 -9.96 -19.44
C ASN A 127 -11.29 -9.60 -20.33
N ARG A 128 -12.07 -8.56 -19.99
CA ARG A 128 -13.29 -8.16 -20.73
C ARG A 128 -13.01 -7.44 -22.05
N GLN A 129 -11.80 -6.89 -22.29
CA GLN A 129 -11.47 -6.15 -23.52
C GLN A 129 -10.01 -6.41 -23.95
N SER A 130 -9.76 -6.75 -25.23
CA SER A 130 -8.41 -6.82 -25.79
C SER A 130 -8.43 -6.72 -27.32
N THR A 131 -7.65 -5.80 -27.88
CA THR A 131 -7.42 -5.64 -29.33
C THR A 131 -5.92 -5.68 -29.66
N ARG A 132 -5.59 -6.13 -30.88
CA ARG A 132 -4.23 -6.49 -31.35
C ARG A 132 -3.58 -5.37 -32.16
N ASN A 133 -2.25 -5.25 -32.11
CA ASN A 133 -1.40 -4.74 -33.21
C ASN A 133 0.08 -5.12 -32.98
N VAL A 134 0.87 -5.30 -34.06
CA VAL A 134 2.28 -5.77 -34.01
C VAL A 134 3.16 -4.85 -34.88
N TRP A 135 4.34 -4.47 -34.39
CA TRP A 135 5.37 -3.70 -35.11
C TRP A 135 6.79 -4.05 -34.65
N SER A 136 7.82 -3.62 -35.40
CA SER A 136 9.24 -3.97 -35.23
C SER A 136 9.99 -3.12 -34.19
N LEU A 137 11.02 -3.70 -33.58
CA LEU A 137 11.83 -3.12 -32.51
C LEU A 137 12.85 -2.07 -33.00
N SER A 138 12.91 -0.93 -32.31
CA SER A 138 14.12 -0.10 -32.23
C SER A 138 14.37 0.31 -30.78
N ASN A 139 15.63 0.31 -30.32
CA ASN A 139 16.04 0.76 -28.98
C ASN A 139 15.31 0.10 -27.78
N TRP A 140 15.07 -1.22 -27.84
CA TRP A 140 14.35 -1.99 -26.80
C TRP A 140 12.92 -1.52 -26.51
N TYR A 141 12.41 -0.56 -27.28
CA TYR A 141 11.02 -0.14 -27.19
C TYR A 141 10.10 -1.28 -27.61
N GLY A 142 9.10 -1.61 -26.80
CA GLY A 142 8.20 -2.73 -27.11
C GLY A 142 8.88 -4.11 -27.05
N VAL A 143 9.98 -4.26 -26.31
CA VAL A 143 10.65 -5.56 -26.14
C VAL A 143 9.73 -6.62 -25.54
N ILE A 144 8.79 -6.24 -24.66
CA ILE A 144 7.85 -7.17 -24.03
C ILE A 144 6.94 -7.82 -25.09
N PRO A 145 6.15 -7.08 -25.88
CA PRO A 145 5.34 -7.72 -26.93
C PRO A 145 6.18 -8.40 -28.03
N ALA A 146 7.44 -8.02 -28.24
CA ALA A 146 8.30 -8.73 -29.18
C ALA A 146 8.77 -10.10 -28.68
N LEU A 147 9.09 -10.23 -27.39
CA LEU A 147 9.45 -11.50 -26.76
C LEU A 147 8.22 -12.37 -26.45
N TRP A 148 7.10 -11.74 -26.10
CA TRP A 148 5.83 -12.40 -25.82
C TRP A 148 4.72 -11.85 -26.73
N PRO A 149 4.66 -12.28 -28.01
CA PRO A 149 3.68 -11.78 -28.99
C PRO A 149 2.21 -11.98 -28.60
N ASN A 150 1.95 -12.94 -27.72
CA ASN A 150 0.61 -13.25 -27.22
C ASN A 150 0.26 -12.49 -25.92
N ALA A 151 1.15 -11.65 -25.40
CA ALA A 151 0.86 -10.84 -24.22
C ALA A 151 -0.25 -9.82 -24.54
N LYS A 152 -1.25 -9.72 -23.67
CA LYS A 152 -2.38 -8.79 -23.82
C LYS A 152 -2.21 -7.50 -23.01
N TYR A 153 -1.48 -7.58 -21.91
CA TYR A 153 -1.25 -6.50 -20.96
C TYR A 153 -0.03 -6.82 -20.11
N VAL A 154 0.54 -5.81 -19.46
CA VAL A 154 1.53 -5.96 -18.40
C VAL A 154 0.83 -5.71 -17.07
N TYR A 155 0.96 -6.66 -16.15
CA TYR A 155 0.28 -6.65 -14.86
C TYR A 155 1.28 -6.56 -13.71
N GLY A 156 0.95 -5.75 -12.70
CA GLY A 156 1.69 -5.62 -11.46
C GLY A 156 1.21 -4.43 -10.63
N ILE A 157 1.73 -4.27 -9.42
CA ILE A 157 1.45 -3.09 -8.59
C ILE A 157 2.17 -1.90 -9.21
N MET A 158 1.40 -0.91 -9.64
CA MET A 158 1.91 0.23 -10.41
C MET A 158 1.57 1.60 -9.80
N THR A 159 0.86 1.62 -8.67
CA THR A 159 0.49 2.84 -7.94
C THR A 159 1.50 3.20 -6.85
N GLY A 160 1.42 4.44 -6.36
CA GLY A 160 2.16 4.91 -5.18
C GLY A 160 3.68 4.83 -5.35
N SER A 161 4.31 3.88 -4.64
CA SER A 161 5.77 3.77 -4.69
C SER A 161 6.34 3.42 -6.08
N MET A 162 5.51 2.81 -6.92
CA MET A 162 5.89 2.24 -8.21
C MET A 162 5.62 3.16 -9.41
N GLU A 163 4.84 4.23 -9.24
CA GLU A 163 4.51 5.20 -10.30
C GLU A 163 5.74 5.75 -11.06
N PRO A 164 6.89 6.05 -10.41
CA PRO A 164 8.08 6.54 -11.13
C PRO A 164 8.65 5.57 -12.17
N TYR A 165 8.32 4.28 -12.08
CA TYR A 165 8.78 3.28 -13.05
C TYR A 165 7.88 3.22 -14.29
N LEU A 166 6.71 3.85 -14.26
CA LEU A 166 5.71 3.77 -15.34
C LEU A 166 6.27 4.25 -16.67
N LYS A 167 7.07 5.34 -16.70
CA LYS A 167 7.69 5.81 -17.95
C LYS A 167 8.59 4.74 -18.60
N LYS A 168 9.43 4.08 -17.78
CA LYS A 168 10.30 2.98 -18.26
C LYS A 168 9.48 1.75 -18.65
N LEU A 169 8.44 1.42 -17.87
CA LEU A 169 7.55 0.31 -18.19
C LEU A 169 6.81 0.53 -19.50
N ARG A 170 6.28 1.74 -19.75
CA ARG A 170 5.65 2.13 -21.02
C ARG A 170 6.62 2.02 -22.21
N HIS A 171 7.89 2.35 -22.02
CA HIS A 171 8.92 2.16 -23.05
C HIS A 171 9.05 0.69 -23.44
N TYR A 172 9.19 -0.22 -22.45
CA TYR A 172 9.36 -1.65 -22.73
C TYR A 172 8.07 -2.37 -23.12
N SER A 173 6.91 -1.93 -22.62
CA SER A 173 5.60 -2.49 -22.94
C SER A 173 5.11 -2.05 -24.32
N GLY A 174 5.59 -0.91 -24.82
CA GLY A 174 5.18 -0.35 -26.11
C GLY A 174 3.70 -0.03 -26.11
N HIS A 175 2.93 -0.79 -26.89
CA HIS A 175 1.48 -0.64 -27.02
C HIS A 175 0.68 -1.42 -25.96
N LEU A 176 1.32 -2.33 -25.21
CA LEU A 176 0.60 -3.14 -24.23
C LEU A 176 0.11 -2.25 -23.08
N PRO A 177 -1.19 -2.36 -22.72
CA PRO A 177 -1.73 -1.63 -21.58
C PRO A 177 -1.07 -2.09 -20.28
N LEU A 178 -0.86 -1.13 -19.39
CA LEU A 178 -0.34 -1.34 -18.04
C LEU A 178 -1.52 -1.43 -17.07
N ILE A 179 -1.66 -2.55 -16.36
CA ILE A 179 -2.81 -2.84 -15.50
C ILE A 179 -2.37 -3.04 -14.05
N SER A 180 -2.86 -2.17 -13.16
CA SER A 180 -2.85 -2.36 -11.71
C SER A 180 -4.22 -2.88 -11.28
N ALA A 181 -4.32 -4.15 -10.89
CA ALA A 181 -5.60 -4.85 -10.83
C ALA A 181 -6.14 -5.07 -9.41
N ASP A 182 -5.28 -5.05 -8.40
CA ASP A 182 -5.64 -5.36 -7.02
C ASP A 182 -4.88 -4.48 -6.04
N TYR A 183 -5.52 -4.24 -4.90
CA TYR A 183 -5.01 -3.45 -3.80
C TYR A 183 -5.09 -4.27 -2.52
N GLY A 184 -3.95 -4.42 -1.86
CA GLY A 184 -3.83 -5.16 -0.62
C GLY A 184 -2.42 -5.08 -0.04
N ALA A 185 -2.27 -5.65 1.15
CA ALA A 185 -0.99 -5.88 1.78
C ALA A 185 -0.94 -7.34 2.28
N SER A 186 0.21 -7.75 2.80
CA SER A 186 0.34 -9.07 3.42
C SER A 186 -0.62 -9.26 4.61
N GLU A 187 -1.01 -8.15 5.27
CA GLU A 187 -1.98 -8.12 6.36
C GLU A 187 -3.42 -8.43 5.91
N GLY A 188 -3.73 -8.23 4.62
CA GLY A 188 -5.03 -8.48 4.06
C GLY A 188 -5.22 -7.76 2.73
N TRP A 189 -6.00 -8.38 1.85
CA TRP A 189 -6.42 -7.77 0.59
C TRP A 189 -7.63 -6.88 0.81
N VAL A 190 -7.69 -5.75 0.11
CA VAL A 190 -8.67 -4.69 0.35
C VAL A 190 -9.65 -4.55 -0.81
N GLY A 191 -9.15 -4.41 -2.04
CA GLY A 191 -9.98 -4.05 -3.18
C GLY A 191 -9.44 -4.50 -4.52
N ALA A 192 -10.30 -4.41 -5.54
CA ALA A 192 -9.97 -4.72 -6.93
C ALA A 192 -10.27 -3.53 -7.84
N ASN A 193 -9.47 -3.38 -8.90
CA ASN A 193 -9.74 -2.42 -9.95
C ASN A 193 -10.84 -2.97 -10.87
N ILE A 194 -12.00 -2.31 -10.84
CA ILE A 194 -13.17 -2.67 -11.65
C ILE A 194 -13.19 -1.98 -13.02
N ASP A 195 -12.33 -0.97 -13.22
CA ASP A 195 -12.14 -0.28 -14.49
C ASP A 195 -10.67 -0.38 -14.96
N PRO A 196 -10.29 -1.52 -15.56
CA PRO A 196 -8.92 -1.76 -16.01
C PRO A 196 -8.55 -0.95 -17.27
N THR A 197 -9.45 -0.11 -17.79
CA THR A 197 -9.18 0.71 -18.98
C THR A 197 -8.42 1.99 -18.63
N LYS A 198 -8.54 2.44 -17.38
CA LYS A 198 -7.86 3.64 -16.88
C LYS A 198 -6.35 3.41 -16.76
N PRO A 199 -5.55 4.47 -17.00
CA PRO A 199 -4.11 4.39 -16.79
C PRO A 199 -3.79 4.18 -15.29
N PRO A 200 -2.65 3.55 -14.94
CA PRO A 200 -2.29 3.29 -13.53
C PRO A 200 -2.29 4.53 -12.63
N GLU A 201 -2.05 5.72 -13.18
CA GLU A 201 -2.06 7.01 -12.47
C GLU A 201 -3.48 7.46 -12.05
N GLU A 202 -4.53 6.90 -12.65
CA GLU A 202 -5.94 7.20 -12.38
C GLU A 202 -6.70 6.01 -11.77
N VAL A 203 -5.99 4.91 -11.51
CA VAL A 203 -6.60 3.70 -10.97
C VAL A 203 -7.24 3.94 -9.62
N THR A 204 -8.44 3.39 -9.48
CA THR A 204 -9.19 3.28 -8.24
C THR A 204 -9.47 1.81 -7.96
N TYR A 205 -9.64 1.46 -6.68
CA TYR A 205 -9.88 0.11 -6.23
C TYR A 205 -11.18 0.05 -5.43
N ALA A 206 -12.19 -0.65 -5.95
CA ALA A 206 -13.43 -0.88 -5.21
C ALA A 206 -13.16 -1.88 -4.09
N VAL A 207 -13.54 -1.53 -2.86
CA VAL A 207 -13.37 -2.41 -1.69
C VAL A 207 -14.32 -3.61 -1.80
N LEU A 208 -13.82 -4.82 -1.52
CA LEU A 208 -14.66 -6.03 -1.48
C LEU A 208 -15.15 -6.24 -0.03
N PRO A 209 -16.42 -5.91 0.29
CA PRO A 209 -16.88 -5.77 1.67
C PRO A 209 -16.97 -7.07 2.46
N HIS A 210 -16.83 -8.24 1.83
CA HIS A 210 -16.89 -9.54 2.52
C HIS A 210 -15.50 -10.12 2.83
N THR A 211 -14.42 -9.49 2.33
CA THR A 211 -13.06 -10.03 2.46
C THR A 211 -12.40 -9.74 3.80
N GLY A 212 -12.91 -8.73 4.52
CA GLY A 212 -12.53 -8.33 5.86
C GLY A 212 -13.49 -7.25 6.35
N TYR A 213 -13.41 -6.88 7.62
CA TYR A 213 -14.13 -5.73 8.16
C TYR A 213 -13.22 -4.49 8.12
N PHE A 214 -13.71 -3.42 7.49
CA PHE A 214 -12.94 -2.22 7.16
C PHE A 214 -13.48 -1.00 7.91
N GLU A 215 -12.57 -0.31 8.58
CA GLU A 215 -12.77 1.00 9.19
C GLU A 215 -11.80 2.00 8.56
N PHE A 216 -12.11 3.29 8.66
CA PHE A 216 -11.35 4.36 8.04
C PHE A 216 -11.16 5.48 9.06
N ILE A 217 -9.91 5.79 9.41
CA ILE A 217 -9.59 6.93 10.29
C ILE A 217 -9.57 8.18 9.40
N PRO A 218 -10.48 9.15 9.60
CA PRO A 218 -10.44 10.41 8.87
C PRO A 218 -9.13 11.15 9.15
N LEU A 219 -8.48 11.63 8.11
CA LEU A 219 -7.24 12.40 8.20
C LEU A 219 -7.47 13.81 7.70
N GLU A 220 -7.56 14.76 8.63
CA GLU A 220 -7.65 16.17 8.30
C GLU A 220 -6.27 16.83 8.38
N LYS A 221 -6.00 17.72 7.44
CA LYS A 221 -4.84 18.61 7.56
C LYS A 221 -5.23 19.73 8.53
N PRO A 222 -4.35 20.12 9.47
CA PRO A 222 -4.64 21.24 10.36
C PRO A 222 -4.96 22.50 9.55
N ASN A 223 -6.13 23.08 9.79
CA ASN A 223 -6.55 24.35 9.19
C ASN A 223 -5.81 25.50 9.91
N GLY A 224 -4.66 25.91 9.36
CA GLY A 224 -4.04 27.23 9.57
C GLY A 224 -3.51 27.56 10.97
N ASP A 225 -2.18 27.52 11.14
CA ASP A 225 -1.40 28.70 11.57
C ASP A 225 0.09 28.46 11.27
N GLU A 226 0.76 29.49 10.75
CA GLU A 226 2.18 29.52 10.35
C GLU A 226 3.16 29.46 11.53
N SER A 227 2.95 28.57 12.50
CA SER A 227 3.89 28.32 13.60
C SER A 227 4.08 26.82 13.80
N GLU A 228 5.11 26.25 13.19
CA GLU A 228 6.44 26.01 13.78
C GLU A 228 6.63 24.50 14.07
N ASN A 229 7.56 23.92 13.30
CA ASN A 229 8.44 22.83 13.69
C ASN A 229 7.83 21.42 13.93
N ASN A 230 7.61 20.63 12.86
CA ASN A 230 8.13 19.26 12.81
C ASN A 230 8.01 18.60 11.41
N ALA A 231 9.02 17.80 11.06
CA ALA A 231 9.21 17.14 9.76
C ALA A 231 8.28 15.93 9.49
N SER A 232 7.13 15.89 10.16
CA SER A 232 6.10 14.87 10.02
C SER A 232 4.76 15.57 9.79
N ILE A 233 4.09 15.28 8.67
CA ILE A 233 2.72 15.74 8.44
C ILE A 233 1.86 15.14 9.57
N HIS A 234 1.54 15.96 10.58
CA HIS A 234 0.66 15.58 11.66
C HIS A 234 -0.77 15.78 11.17
N TYR A 235 -1.39 14.68 10.74
CA TYR A 235 -2.84 14.66 10.51
C TYR A 235 -3.57 14.73 11.85
N ILE A 236 -4.66 15.51 11.88
CA ILE A 236 -5.63 15.43 12.96
C ILE A 236 -6.47 14.18 12.66
N GLU A 237 -6.41 13.22 13.58
CA GLU A 237 -7.15 11.96 13.50
C GLU A 237 -8.47 12.09 14.26
N SER A 238 -9.54 11.60 13.64
CA SER A 238 -10.85 11.47 14.25
C SER A 238 -11.20 9.99 14.47
N GLU A 239 -12.30 9.73 15.19
CA GLU A 239 -12.78 8.37 15.41
C GLU A 239 -13.00 7.61 14.08
N PRO A 240 -12.64 6.31 14.00
CA PRO A 240 -12.79 5.52 12.80
C PRO A 240 -14.26 5.38 12.36
N VAL A 241 -14.51 5.63 11.09
CA VAL A 241 -15.81 5.44 10.45
C VAL A 241 -15.86 4.13 9.69
N GLY A 242 -17.05 3.56 9.51
CA GLY A 242 -17.27 2.33 8.74
C GLY A 242 -17.13 2.52 7.23
N LEU A 243 -17.07 1.41 6.50
CA LEU A 243 -16.88 1.38 5.04
C LEU A 243 -17.82 2.29 4.24
N THR A 244 -19.09 2.39 4.64
CA THR A 244 -20.11 3.18 3.92
C THR A 244 -20.28 4.60 4.45
N GLU A 245 -19.54 4.97 5.50
CA GLU A 245 -19.63 6.27 6.18
C GLU A 245 -18.54 7.24 5.71
N VAL A 246 -17.67 6.80 4.79
CA VAL A 246 -16.63 7.64 4.20
C VAL A 246 -17.23 8.62 3.19
N GLU A 247 -16.56 9.75 2.99
CA GLU A 247 -17.00 10.79 2.07
C GLU A 247 -16.05 10.90 0.88
N VAL A 248 -16.63 11.13 -0.31
CA VAL A 248 -15.87 11.38 -1.53
C VAL A 248 -14.95 12.59 -1.33
N ASP A 249 -13.77 12.51 -1.92
CA ASP A 249 -12.69 13.48 -1.84
C ASP A 249 -11.99 13.65 -0.48
N LYS A 250 -12.44 12.97 0.58
CA LYS A 250 -11.73 12.93 1.87
C LYS A 250 -10.63 11.87 1.91
N ILE A 251 -9.67 12.09 2.81
CA ILE A 251 -8.47 11.25 2.99
C ILE A 251 -8.62 10.47 4.29
N TYR A 252 -8.25 9.19 4.25
CA TYR A 252 -8.37 8.27 5.37
C TYR A 252 -7.15 7.36 5.50
N GLU A 253 -6.87 6.91 6.72
CA GLU A 253 -6.02 5.73 6.95
C GLU A 253 -6.90 4.47 7.02
N VAL A 254 -6.48 3.42 6.31
CA VAL A 254 -7.20 2.15 6.29
C VAL A 254 -6.94 1.36 7.57
N VAL A 255 -8.02 0.89 8.20
CA VAL A 255 -8.00 -0.02 9.34
C VAL A 255 -8.71 -1.31 8.94
N ILE A 256 -8.09 -2.45 9.22
CA ILE A 256 -8.61 -3.75 8.81
C ILE A 256 -8.76 -4.71 10.00
N THR A 257 -9.85 -5.47 9.97
CA THR A 257 -10.09 -6.64 10.81
C THR A 257 -10.24 -7.87 9.91
N THR A 258 -9.48 -8.93 10.20
CA THR A 258 -9.36 -10.09 9.30
C THR A 258 -9.75 -11.40 9.98
N PHE A 259 -10.09 -12.39 9.16
CA PHE A 259 -10.29 -13.78 9.62
C PHE A 259 -9.01 -14.39 10.23
N GLY A 260 -7.83 -13.86 9.89
CA GLY A 260 -6.54 -14.28 10.42
C GLY A 260 -6.25 -13.80 11.85
N GLY A 261 -7.14 -13.01 12.45
CA GLY A 261 -6.98 -12.54 13.83
C GLY A 261 -6.22 -11.22 13.97
N LEU A 262 -6.18 -10.40 12.92
CA LEU A 262 -5.86 -8.98 13.05
C LEU A 262 -7.14 -8.23 13.38
N TYR A 263 -7.17 -7.46 14.46
CA TYR A 263 -8.36 -6.74 14.92
C TYR A 263 -8.08 -5.25 15.00
N ARG A 264 -8.90 -4.43 14.31
CA ARG A 264 -8.74 -2.97 14.20
C ARG A 264 -7.27 -2.58 13.92
N TYR A 265 -6.64 -3.33 13.03
CA TYR A 265 -5.23 -3.18 12.71
C TYR A 265 -5.03 -2.02 11.75
N ARG A 266 -4.21 -1.05 12.15
CA ARG A 266 -3.84 0.10 11.33
C ARG A 266 -2.91 -0.35 10.20
N LEU A 267 -3.41 -0.33 8.97
CA LEU A 267 -2.64 -0.75 7.80
C LEU A 267 -1.49 0.21 7.48
N GLY A 268 -1.65 1.49 7.89
CA GLY A 268 -0.72 2.57 7.59
C GLY A 268 -0.78 3.04 6.14
N ASP A 269 -1.76 2.58 5.37
CA ASP A 269 -2.03 3.04 4.00
C ASP A 269 -2.99 4.24 4.04
N ILE A 270 -2.58 5.33 3.41
CA ILE A 270 -3.38 6.55 3.25
C ILE A 270 -4.04 6.51 1.88
N VAL A 271 -5.36 6.63 1.88
CA VAL A 271 -6.21 6.56 0.69
C VAL A 271 -7.13 7.78 0.60
N LYS A 272 -7.48 8.16 -0.62
CA LYS A 272 -8.53 9.13 -0.91
C LYS A 272 -9.74 8.41 -1.48
N ILE A 273 -10.94 8.76 -1.03
CA ILE A 273 -12.17 8.22 -1.62
C ILE A 273 -12.40 8.91 -2.96
N ALA A 274 -12.34 8.14 -4.05
CA ALA A 274 -12.50 8.68 -5.39
C ALA A 274 -13.97 8.71 -5.83
N ASN A 275 -14.71 7.65 -5.53
CA ASN A 275 -16.13 7.53 -5.84
C ASN A 275 -16.75 6.37 -5.04
N PHE A 276 -17.98 6.00 -5.36
CA PHE A 276 -18.63 4.77 -4.92
C PHE A 276 -19.03 3.91 -6.12
N HIS A 277 -18.81 2.60 -6.01
CA HIS A 277 -19.44 1.60 -6.87
C HIS A 277 -20.59 0.96 -6.09
N ASN A 278 -21.82 1.16 -6.55
CA ASN A 278 -23.01 0.86 -5.75
C ASN A 278 -22.92 1.54 -4.36
N SER A 279 -22.77 0.76 -3.29
CA SER A 279 -22.60 1.28 -1.91
C SER A 279 -21.19 1.06 -1.33
N THR A 280 -20.26 0.46 -2.09
CA THR A 280 -18.85 0.31 -1.64
C THR A 280 -17.99 1.46 -2.16
N PRO A 281 -17.05 2.00 -1.37
CA PRO A 281 -16.17 3.07 -1.84
C PRO A 281 -15.12 2.54 -2.81
N GLU A 282 -14.73 3.40 -3.73
CA GLU A 282 -13.56 3.27 -4.59
C GLU A 282 -12.39 4.07 -4.02
N LEU A 283 -11.30 3.38 -3.72
CA LEU A 283 -10.12 3.96 -3.07
C LEU A 283 -9.05 4.31 -4.11
N ARG A 284 -8.51 5.52 -4.00
CA ARG A 284 -7.26 5.91 -4.66
C ARG A 284 -6.14 5.87 -3.62
N PHE A 285 -5.13 5.03 -3.87
CA PHE A 285 -3.94 4.96 -3.01
C PHE A 285 -3.14 6.27 -3.12
N ILE A 286 -2.75 6.86 -1.98
CA ILE A 286 -1.87 8.03 -1.93
C ILE A 286 -0.46 7.59 -1.55
N CYS A 287 -0.29 7.10 -0.31
CA CYS A 287 1.02 6.72 0.21
C CYS A 287 0.90 5.82 1.44
N ARG A 288 2.05 5.28 1.89
CA ARG A 288 2.20 4.71 3.24
C ARG A 288 2.57 5.84 4.21
N ARG A 289 1.94 5.89 5.37
CA ARG A 289 2.14 6.90 6.41
C ARG A 289 3.61 7.12 6.81
N SER A 290 4.42 6.05 6.81
CA SER A 290 5.85 6.11 7.13
C SER A 290 6.75 6.62 5.99
N LEU A 291 6.19 6.92 4.80
CA LEU A 291 6.92 7.32 3.59
C LEU A 291 6.49 8.73 3.16
N VAL A 292 6.80 9.75 3.96
CA VAL A 292 6.37 11.14 3.72
C VAL A 292 7.18 11.85 2.62
N LEU A 293 8.40 11.40 2.30
CA LEU A 293 9.23 12.02 1.25
C LEU A 293 9.18 11.22 -0.04
N SER A 294 8.35 11.69 -0.98
CA SER A 294 8.32 11.20 -2.37
C SER A 294 8.34 12.38 -3.33
N ILE A 295 9.53 12.87 -3.66
CA ILE A 295 9.69 13.87 -4.72
C ILE A 295 9.94 13.11 -6.03
N ASN A 296 8.93 13.06 -6.89
CA ASN A 296 8.98 12.38 -8.18
C ASN A 296 9.17 13.40 -9.30
N ILE A 297 10.37 13.50 -9.88
CA ILE A 297 10.54 14.05 -11.23
C ILE A 297 11.48 13.14 -12.00
N ASP A 298 11.06 12.72 -13.18
CA ASP A 298 11.94 12.10 -14.18
C ASP A 298 12.89 13.17 -14.71
N LYS A 299 14.11 13.23 -14.16
CA LYS A 299 15.07 14.29 -14.45
C LYS A 299 16.02 13.89 -15.56
N ASN A 300 15.74 14.36 -16.78
CA ASN A 300 16.67 14.18 -17.92
C ASN A 300 17.27 15.51 -18.38
N THR A 301 16.84 16.63 -17.83
CA THR A 301 17.32 17.98 -18.15
C THR A 301 17.54 18.83 -16.91
N GLU A 302 18.32 19.91 -17.03
CA GLU A 302 18.54 20.90 -15.96
C GLU A 302 17.23 21.51 -15.45
N LYS A 303 16.26 21.72 -16.35
CA LYS A 303 14.92 22.22 -16.01
C LYS A 303 14.12 21.27 -15.13
N ASP A 304 14.21 19.96 -15.39
CA ASP A 304 13.55 18.94 -14.56
C ASP A 304 14.17 18.88 -13.15
N LEU A 305 15.48 19.13 -13.08
CA LEU A 305 16.21 19.24 -11.81
C LEU A 305 15.67 20.41 -10.98
N GLN A 306 15.49 21.56 -11.62
CA GLN A 306 14.98 22.78 -10.99
C GLN A 306 13.55 22.58 -10.47
N LEU A 307 12.66 22.03 -11.29
CA LEU A 307 11.29 21.70 -10.87
C LEU A 307 11.26 20.75 -9.67
N ALA A 308 12.23 19.84 -9.56
CA ALA A 308 12.24 18.87 -8.48
C ALA A 308 12.72 19.46 -7.17
N VAL A 309 13.65 20.42 -7.26
CA VAL A 309 14.06 21.22 -6.10
C VAL A 309 12.90 22.11 -5.66
N GLU A 310 12.15 22.68 -6.60
CA GLU A 310 10.96 23.50 -6.31
C GLU A 310 9.83 22.68 -5.69
N ASP A 311 9.50 21.51 -6.23
CA ASP A 311 8.48 20.62 -5.67
C ASP A 311 8.90 19.99 -4.34
N ALA A 312 10.20 19.67 -4.18
CA ALA A 312 10.77 19.31 -2.88
C ALA A 312 10.62 20.42 -1.86
N ALA A 313 10.91 21.67 -2.26
CA ALA A 313 10.80 22.83 -1.40
C ALA A 313 9.34 23.15 -1.03
N LYS A 314 8.37 22.84 -1.90
CA LYS A 314 6.92 22.94 -1.58
C LYS A 314 6.46 21.85 -0.62
N LEU A 315 6.95 20.61 -0.77
CA LEU A 315 6.60 19.49 0.10
C LEU A 315 7.21 19.59 1.50
N LEU A 316 8.34 20.28 1.62
CA LEU A 316 8.95 20.63 2.89
C LEU A 316 8.39 21.99 3.34
N GLU A 317 7.13 22.04 3.76
CA GLU A 317 6.54 23.26 4.34
C GLU A 317 7.46 23.82 5.44
N GLY A 318 7.79 25.12 5.33
CA GLY A 318 8.77 25.78 6.20
C GLY A 318 10.24 25.68 5.77
N TYR A 319 10.61 24.85 4.79
CA TYR A 319 11.98 24.79 4.24
C TYR A 319 12.36 26.11 3.59
N VAL A 320 11.50 26.71 2.78
CA VAL A 320 11.80 28.01 2.15
C VAL A 320 11.99 29.12 3.20
N GLY A 321 11.15 29.16 4.23
CA GLY A 321 11.30 30.08 5.36
C GLY A 321 12.62 29.85 6.10
N SER A 322 12.86 28.61 6.53
CA SER A 322 14.07 28.16 7.23
C SER A 322 15.35 28.38 6.43
N ARG A 323 15.31 28.23 5.10
CA ARG A 323 16.42 28.54 4.19
C ARG A 323 16.71 30.03 4.15
N LYS A 324 15.68 30.89 4.12
CA LYS A 324 15.84 32.35 4.14
C LYS A 324 16.41 32.86 5.47
N ILE A 325 16.07 32.22 6.59
CA ILE A 325 16.59 32.55 7.92
C ILE A 325 17.84 31.73 8.32
N ASN A 326 18.42 30.96 7.39
CA ASN A 326 19.63 30.15 7.56
C ASN A 326 19.60 29.07 8.67
N THR A 327 18.43 28.60 9.08
CA THR A 327 18.31 27.46 10.01
C THR A 327 18.48 26.12 9.31
N ILE A 328 18.25 26.06 8.00
CA ILE A 328 18.47 24.88 7.15
C ILE A 328 19.46 25.22 6.02
N GLY A 329 20.41 24.32 5.75
CA GLY A 329 21.38 24.44 4.65
C GLY A 329 20.77 24.15 3.27
N PRO A 330 21.48 24.47 2.16
CA PRO A 330 21.00 24.20 0.81
C PRO A 330 20.74 22.71 0.59
N LEU A 331 19.61 22.40 -0.05
CA LEU A 331 19.35 21.04 -0.54
C LEU A 331 20.46 20.63 -1.50
N GLU A 332 21.05 19.47 -1.22
CA GLU A 332 22.08 18.85 -2.03
C GLU A 332 21.46 17.76 -2.92
N LEU A 333 21.76 17.82 -4.21
CA LEU A 333 21.54 16.73 -5.15
C LEU A 333 22.86 16.01 -5.40
N ARG A 334 22.85 14.69 -5.22
CA ARG A 334 24.00 13.83 -5.49
C ARG A 334 23.70 12.94 -6.69
N ILE A 335 24.50 13.05 -7.74
CA ILE A 335 24.41 12.19 -8.92
C ILE A 335 25.21 10.92 -8.64
N LEU A 336 24.60 9.76 -8.88
CA LEU A 336 25.19 8.46 -8.57
C LEU A 336 25.67 7.75 -9.84
N ARG A 337 26.72 6.94 -9.71
CA ARG A 337 27.20 6.06 -10.77
C ARG A 337 26.10 5.07 -11.18
N LYS A 338 25.99 4.77 -12.48
CA LYS A 338 25.09 3.71 -12.99
C LYS A 338 25.43 2.38 -12.29
N GLY A 339 24.43 1.72 -11.71
CA GLY A 339 24.61 0.47 -10.96
C GLY A 339 24.52 0.62 -9.43
N THR A 340 24.53 1.85 -8.90
CA THR A 340 24.46 2.08 -7.43
C THR A 340 23.25 1.43 -6.76
N PHE A 341 22.06 1.55 -7.36
CA PHE A 341 20.85 0.89 -6.83
C PHE A 341 20.89 -0.63 -6.94
N LYS A 342 21.70 -1.20 -7.84
CA LYS A 342 21.96 -2.64 -7.87
C LYS A 342 22.83 -3.04 -6.68
N GLU A 343 23.84 -2.26 -6.31
CA GLU A 343 24.62 -2.52 -5.08
C GLU A 343 23.76 -2.44 -3.83
N ILE A 344 22.79 -1.51 -3.78
CA ILE A 344 21.82 -1.42 -2.67
C ILE A 344 20.93 -2.67 -2.64
N LEU A 345 20.46 -3.14 -3.80
CA LEU A 345 19.73 -4.41 -3.91
C LEU A 345 20.60 -5.57 -3.42
N ASP A 346 21.83 -5.71 -3.90
CA ASP A 346 22.74 -6.81 -3.51
C ASP A 346 23.00 -6.79 -1.99
N HIS A 347 23.12 -5.60 -1.38
CA HIS A 347 23.20 -5.46 0.07
C HIS A 347 21.90 -5.91 0.77
N PHE A 348 20.72 -5.51 0.28
CA PHE A 348 19.44 -5.97 0.83
C PHE A 348 19.31 -7.51 0.78
N LEU A 349 19.75 -8.12 -0.32
CA LEU A 349 19.78 -9.58 -0.46
C LEU A 349 20.75 -10.23 0.52
N SER A 350 21.90 -9.61 0.77
CA SER A 350 22.88 -10.10 1.77
C SER A 350 22.34 -10.12 3.20
N LEU A 351 21.31 -9.32 3.50
CA LEU A 351 20.62 -9.30 4.78
C LEU A 351 19.47 -10.32 4.87
N GLY A 352 19.32 -11.19 3.86
CA GLY A 352 18.24 -12.19 3.79
C GLY A 352 16.93 -11.66 3.20
N GLY A 353 16.94 -10.46 2.62
CA GLY A 353 15.78 -9.91 1.93
C GLY A 353 15.42 -10.71 0.66
N ALA A 354 14.13 -10.86 0.37
CA ALA A 354 13.68 -11.51 -0.86
C ALA A 354 13.71 -10.56 -2.06
N VAL A 355 14.31 -11.00 -3.18
CA VAL A 355 14.38 -10.21 -4.43
C VAL A 355 13.00 -9.69 -4.86
N SER A 356 11.97 -10.52 -4.74
CA SER A 356 10.59 -10.20 -5.12
C SER A 356 9.94 -9.09 -4.29
N GLN A 357 10.50 -8.78 -3.11
CA GLN A 357 9.96 -7.78 -2.19
C GLN A 357 10.79 -6.48 -2.16
N PHE A 358 11.94 -6.44 -2.85
CA PHE A 358 12.80 -5.27 -2.84
C PHE A 358 12.11 -4.07 -3.50
N LYS A 359 12.09 -2.95 -2.78
CA LYS A 359 11.72 -1.63 -3.29
C LYS A 359 12.87 -0.67 -2.98
N ALA A 360 13.29 0.10 -3.98
CA ALA A 360 14.36 1.08 -3.78
C ALA A 360 13.98 2.06 -2.64
N PRO A 361 14.84 2.25 -1.64
CA PRO A 361 14.51 3.10 -0.50
C PRO A 361 14.38 4.57 -0.93
N ARG A 362 13.31 5.23 -0.48
CA ARG A 362 13.07 6.67 -0.74
C ARG A 362 13.72 7.57 0.30
N PHE A 363 13.86 7.05 1.51
CA PHE A 363 14.56 7.69 2.62
C PHE A 363 15.49 6.67 3.25
N VAL A 364 16.70 7.11 3.61
CA VAL A 364 17.69 6.31 4.31
C VAL A 364 18.03 7.06 5.59
N SER A 365 17.65 6.47 6.73
CA SER A 365 17.96 7.04 8.04
C SER A 365 19.48 7.04 8.30
N SER A 366 19.94 7.97 9.14
CA SER A 366 21.32 8.01 9.65
C SER A 366 21.74 6.70 10.34
N SER A 367 20.78 5.89 10.79
CA SER A 367 21.05 4.55 11.34
C SER A 367 21.47 3.52 10.31
N ASN A 368 21.16 3.71 9.01
CA ASN A 368 21.55 2.77 7.95
C ASN A 368 22.87 3.19 7.28
N LEU A 369 23.95 3.07 8.06
CA LEU A 369 25.29 3.50 7.68
C LEU A 369 25.77 2.82 6.38
N LYS A 370 25.41 1.54 6.16
CA LYS A 370 25.91 0.81 5.00
C LYS A 370 25.31 1.31 3.69
N VAL A 371 24.02 1.61 3.66
CA VAL A 371 23.39 2.20 2.46
C VAL A 371 23.92 3.63 2.23
N LEU A 372 24.13 4.42 3.30
CA LEU A 372 24.72 5.75 3.19
C LEU A 372 26.17 5.71 2.66
N GLU A 373 26.95 4.70 3.04
CA GLU A 373 28.29 4.45 2.53
C GLU A 373 28.26 4.12 1.03
N ILE A 374 27.37 3.22 0.60
CA ILE A 374 27.18 2.88 -0.82
C ILE A 374 26.82 4.12 -1.64
N LEU A 375 25.89 4.94 -1.15
CA LEU A 375 25.46 6.18 -1.82
C LEU A 375 26.61 7.20 -1.90
N SER A 376 27.32 7.41 -0.80
CA SER A 376 28.42 8.38 -0.74
C SER A 376 29.59 7.96 -1.64
N ARG A 377 30.00 6.69 -1.58
CA ARG A 377 31.07 6.13 -2.41
C ARG A 377 30.78 6.22 -3.91
N ASN A 378 29.52 6.05 -4.29
CA ASN A 378 29.10 6.07 -5.69
C ASN A 378 28.67 7.46 -6.20
N THR A 379 28.79 8.51 -5.37
CA THR A 379 28.49 9.88 -5.78
C THR A 379 29.55 10.38 -6.77
N THR A 380 29.11 10.75 -7.98
CA THR A 380 29.98 11.26 -9.06
C THR A 380 29.97 12.78 -9.15
N ALA A 381 28.88 13.42 -8.75
CA ALA A 381 28.75 14.87 -8.74
C ALA A 381 27.79 15.30 -7.63
N ILE A 382 28.05 16.47 -7.05
CA ILE A 382 27.23 17.07 -6.00
C ILE A 382 26.86 18.47 -6.47
N TYR A 383 25.58 18.79 -6.39
CA TYR A 383 25.03 20.10 -6.73
C TYR A 383 24.25 20.60 -5.51
N SER A 384 24.43 21.87 -5.16
CA SER A 384 23.70 22.48 -4.05
C SER A 384 22.77 23.55 -4.59
N SER A 385 21.58 23.66 -4.02
CA SER A 385 20.64 24.72 -4.39
C SER A 385 21.24 26.10 -4.13
N THR A 386 21.31 26.94 -5.17
CA THR A 386 21.73 28.35 -5.09
C THR A 386 20.57 29.27 -4.70
N ALA A 387 19.34 28.76 -4.70
CA ALA A 387 18.16 29.53 -4.31
C ALA A 387 18.23 29.91 -2.82
N TYR A 388 17.87 31.18 -2.54
CA TYR A 388 17.89 31.79 -1.20
C TYR A 388 19.29 31.86 -0.54
N GLY A 389 20.36 31.57 -1.28
CA GLY A 389 21.72 31.96 -0.91
C GLY A 389 21.94 33.46 -1.15
N ARG A 390 22.90 34.05 -0.43
CA ARG A 390 23.37 35.41 -0.73
C ARG A 390 24.01 35.49 -2.11
#